data_AF-A0A060WQU1-F1
#
_entry.id   AF-A0A060WQU1-F1
#
_cell.length_a   1.000
_cell.length_b   1.000
_cell.length_c   1.000
_cell.angle_alpha   90.00
_cell.angle_beta   90.00
_cell.angle_gamma   90.00
#
_symmetry.space_group_name_H-M   'P 1'
#
loop_
_entity.id
_entity.type
_entity.pdbx_description
1 polymer ?
#
loop_
_entity_poly.entity_id
_entity_poly.type
_entity_poly.pdbx_seq_one_letter_code
_entity_poly.pdbx_strand_id
1 'polypeptide(L)'
;MDVVLVESSKKQRVRFSNIMEVRQLPSTQALEAKLSRMSFPAVKDQESMLRTVGKLTVTDVAKISFFFCFVWFLANLSYQEALSDTPVAIVNVLSSTSGLFTLILAAVFPSNSSDRFTLSKLLAVALCMGGVALVSFSSMDSPDGKGATGSLWSVAGAALYAVYIVMIKRKVDREDKLDIPMFFGFVGLFNLLLLWPGFLVLHYTGFEAFELPSKLVWTYILINGLIGTVLSEFLWLWGCFLTSSLIGTLALSLTIPLSIIADICMQKVSFSWLFFAGAVPVFLSFFIATLLCHYNNWDPVMVGLRRVFAFICRSKHRIQRLPEDSEQCESLIPLHTVSHDNESFCS
;
A
#
# COMPACT_ATOMS: atom_id res chain seq x y z
N MET A 1 -42.56 -62.79 -5.40
CA MET A 1 -41.58 -61.70 -5.59
C MET A 1 -41.37 -61.10 -4.22
N ASP A 2 -40.42 -61.65 -3.46
CA ASP A 2 -40.04 -61.09 -2.16
C ASP A 2 -38.59 -60.65 -2.28
N VAL A 3 -38.42 -59.33 -2.31
CA VAL A 3 -37.14 -58.64 -2.46
C VAL A 3 -36.41 -58.74 -1.11
N VAL A 4 -35.36 -59.55 -1.08
CA VAL A 4 -34.43 -59.61 0.05
C VAL A 4 -33.57 -58.35 0.02
N LEU A 5 -33.93 -57.34 0.83
CA LEU A 5 -33.04 -56.21 1.11
C LEU A 5 -32.06 -56.62 2.22
N VAL A 6 -30.85 -57.03 1.81
CA VAL A 6 -29.72 -57.17 2.73
C VAL A 6 -29.14 -55.78 3.00
N GLU A 7 -29.64 -55.11 4.04
CA GLU A 7 -29.08 -53.84 4.51
C GLU A 7 -27.88 -54.12 5.43
N SER A 8 -26.68 -54.22 4.86
CA SER A 8 -25.43 -54.25 5.64
C SER A 8 -24.91 -52.84 5.84
N SER A 9 -25.46 -52.12 6.82
CA SER A 9 -24.86 -50.87 7.31
C SER A 9 -23.65 -51.21 8.19
N LYS A 10 -22.48 -51.39 7.58
CA LYS A 10 -21.21 -51.47 8.33
C LYS A 10 -20.96 -50.13 9.03
N LYS A 11 -21.24 -50.07 10.34
CA LYS A 11 -20.84 -48.94 11.20
C LYS A 11 -19.34 -48.71 11.04
N GLN A 12 -18.99 -47.58 10.44
CA GLN A 12 -17.61 -47.14 10.26
C GLN A 12 -17.00 -46.88 11.64
N ARG A 13 -16.25 -47.86 12.16
CA ARG A 13 -15.66 -47.79 13.49
C ARG A 13 -14.33 -47.05 13.37
N VAL A 14 -14.38 -45.73 13.60
CA VAL A 14 -13.18 -44.89 13.64
C VAL A 14 -12.37 -45.28 14.88
N ARG A 15 -11.27 -46.01 14.68
CA ARG A 15 -10.33 -46.35 15.75
C ARG A 15 -9.30 -45.23 15.85
N PHE A 16 -9.48 -44.34 16.82
CA PHE A 16 -8.47 -43.34 17.13
C PHE A 16 -7.20 -44.04 17.63
N SER A 17 -6.05 -43.66 17.08
CA SER A 17 -4.75 -44.08 17.62
C SER A 17 -4.59 -43.45 19.01
N ASN A 18 -4.24 -44.26 20.02
CA ASN A 18 -3.90 -43.76 21.36
C ASN A 18 -2.47 -43.16 21.43
N ILE A 19 -1.78 -43.05 20.30
CA ILE A 19 -0.45 -42.45 20.23
C ILE A 19 -0.62 -40.93 20.26
N MET A 20 -0.35 -40.33 21.42
CA MET A 20 -0.20 -38.88 21.55
C MET A 20 1.22 -38.48 21.19
N GLU A 21 1.39 -37.89 20.00
CA GLU A 21 2.66 -37.28 19.62
C GLU A 21 2.71 -35.83 20.12
N VAL A 22 3.59 -35.54 21.08
CA VAL A 22 3.85 -34.17 21.55
C VAL A 22 4.95 -33.57 20.69
N ARG A 23 4.56 -32.87 19.61
CA ARG A 23 5.50 -32.07 18.83
C ARG A 23 5.69 -30.70 19.49
N GLN A 24 6.93 -30.37 19.84
CA GLN A 24 7.27 -28.99 20.21
C GLN A 24 7.20 -28.12 18.95
N LEU A 25 6.25 -27.19 18.95
CA LEU A 25 6.16 -26.18 17.92
C LEU A 25 7.30 -25.17 18.06
N PRO A 26 7.82 -24.63 16.96
CA PRO A 26 8.74 -23.50 16.99
C PRO A 26 8.15 -22.34 17.82
N SER A 27 8.99 -21.65 18.59
CA SER A 27 8.57 -20.52 19.43
C SER A 27 7.88 -19.40 18.64
N THR A 28 8.19 -19.27 17.35
CA THR A 28 7.55 -18.32 16.43
C THR A 28 6.07 -18.61 16.19
N GLN A 29 5.65 -19.88 16.24
CA GLN A 29 4.26 -20.30 16.00
C GLN A 29 3.48 -20.54 17.31
N ALA A 30 4.16 -20.45 18.46
CA ALA A 30 3.56 -20.76 19.76
C ALA A 30 2.39 -19.84 20.13
N LEU A 31 2.45 -18.55 19.76
CA LEU A 31 1.38 -17.58 20.03
C LEU A 31 0.13 -17.91 19.19
N GLU A 32 0.29 -18.09 17.88
CA GLU A 32 -0.82 -18.42 16.98
C GLU A 32 -1.46 -19.77 17.34
N ALA A 33 -0.64 -20.76 17.67
CA ALA A 33 -1.12 -22.07 18.13
C ALA A 33 -1.83 -22.01 19.49
N LYS A 34 -1.43 -21.09 20.38
CA LYS A 34 -2.13 -20.85 21.65
C LYS A 34 -3.47 -20.17 21.40
N LEU A 35 -3.51 -19.16 20.53
CA LEU A 35 -4.73 -18.45 20.16
C LEU A 35 -5.72 -19.38 19.44
N SER A 36 -5.28 -20.26 18.55
CA SER A 36 -6.16 -21.19 17.82
C SER A 36 -6.82 -22.24 18.71
N ARG A 37 -6.27 -22.50 19.90
CA ARG A 37 -6.82 -23.43 20.91
C ARG A 37 -7.76 -22.77 21.91
N MET A 38 -7.89 -21.45 21.87
CA MET A 38 -8.74 -20.69 22.78
C MET A 38 -10.15 -20.51 22.20
N SER A 39 -11.14 -20.29 23.07
CA SER A 39 -12.47 -19.91 22.64
C SER A 39 -12.46 -18.52 22.02
N PHE A 40 -13.36 -18.26 21.07
CA PHE A 40 -13.43 -16.97 20.36
C PHE A 40 -13.44 -15.73 21.29
N PRO A 41 -14.20 -15.71 22.41
CA PRO A 41 -14.15 -14.58 23.35
C PRO A 41 -12.78 -14.42 24.01
N ALA A 42 -12.13 -15.52 24.41
CA ALA A 42 -10.81 -15.48 25.03
C ALA A 42 -9.71 -15.04 24.05
N VAL A 43 -9.82 -15.40 22.77
CA VAL A 43 -8.95 -14.89 21.70
C VAL A 43 -9.11 -13.38 21.57
N LYS A 44 -10.35 -12.88 21.51
CA LYS A 44 -10.63 -11.45 21.38
C LYS A 44 -10.08 -10.65 22.56
N ASP A 45 -10.26 -11.15 23.79
CA ASP A 45 -9.75 -10.50 25.00
C ASP A 45 -8.22 -10.51 25.01
N GLN A 46 -7.58 -11.64 24.69
CA GLN A 46 -6.12 -11.74 24.66
C GLN A 46 -5.52 -10.89 23.52
N GLU A 47 -6.14 -10.82 22.35
CA GLU A 47 -5.74 -9.89 21.28
C GLU A 47 -5.87 -8.44 21.73
N SER A 48 -6.97 -8.07 22.39
CA SER A 48 -7.17 -6.70 22.88
C SER A 48 -6.10 -6.31 23.92
N MET A 49 -5.75 -7.24 24.81
CA MET A 49 -4.68 -7.05 25.79
C MET A 49 -3.32 -6.93 25.11
N LEU A 50 -3.00 -7.81 24.16
CA LEU A 50 -1.74 -7.75 23.41
C LEU A 50 -1.61 -6.46 22.58
N ARG A 51 -2.72 -5.97 22.00
CA ARG A 51 -2.76 -4.68 21.32
C ARG A 51 -2.48 -3.54 22.30
N THR A 52 -3.08 -3.58 23.49
CA THR A 52 -2.91 -2.53 24.50
C THR A 52 -1.48 -2.50 25.06
N VAL A 53 -0.87 -3.67 25.30
CA VAL A 53 0.52 -3.79 25.79
C VAL A 53 1.54 -3.49 24.69
N GLY A 54 1.19 -3.73 23.42
CA GLY A 54 2.05 -3.48 22.26
C GLY A 54 2.06 -2.03 21.76
N LYS A 55 1.20 -1.15 22.31
CA LYS A 55 1.16 0.28 21.93
C LYS A 55 2.42 1.01 22.38
N LEU A 56 2.92 1.88 21.51
CA LEU A 56 4.02 2.79 21.82
C LEU A 56 3.64 3.70 22.99
N THR A 57 4.60 3.98 23.87
CA THR A 57 4.36 4.90 24.97
C THR A 57 4.12 6.33 24.45
N VAL A 58 3.42 7.15 25.23
CA VAL A 58 3.15 8.55 24.88
C VAL A 58 4.44 9.30 24.54
N THR A 59 5.51 9.05 25.30
CA THR A 59 6.81 9.68 25.11
C THR A 59 7.47 9.23 23.81
N ASP A 60 7.33 7.96 23.43
CA ASP A 60 7.88 7.46 22.18
C ASP A 60 7.12 8.03 20.99
N VAL A 61 5.79 8.08 21.05
CA VAL A 61 4.97 8.73 20.01
C VAL A 61 5.37 10.20 19.88
N ALA A 62 5.52 10.94 20.98
CA ALA A 62 5.95 12.34 20.93
C ALA A 62 7.36 12.51 20.32
N LYS A 63 8.34 11.69 20.71
CA LYS A 63 9.69 11.72 20.11
C LYS A 63 9.65 11.43 18.62
N ILE A 64 8.83 10.47 18.21
CA ILE A 64 8.67 10.07 16.80
C ILE A 64 8.01 11.21 16.01
N SER A 65 6.90 11.77 16.50
CA SER A 65 6.21 12.93 15.92
C SER A 65 7.09 14.17 15.79
N PHE A 66 7.99 14.41 16.73
CA PHE A 66 8.92 15.55 16.68
C PHE A 66 9.83 15.51 15.45
N PHE A 67 10.45 14.37 15.15
CA PHE A 67 11.28 14.23 13.95
C PHE A 67 10.45 14.33 12.65
N PHE A 68 9.21 13.84 12.68
CA PHE A 68 8.34 13.84 11.51
C PHE A 68 7.72 15.19 11.19
N CYS A 69 7.53 16.04 12.19
CA CYS A 69 6.99 17.39 12.04
C CYS A 69 7.69 18.18 10.93
N PHE A 70 9.03 18.21 10.91
CA PHE A 70 9.79 18.97 9.91
C PHE A 70 9.64 18.44 8.48
N VAL A 71 9.69 17.11 8.30
CA VAL A 71 9.57 16.49 6.97
C VAL A 71 8.15 16.66 6.44
N TRP A 72 7.15 16.46 7.31
CA TRP A 72 5.75 16.67 6.96
C TRP A 72 5.48 18.12 6.58
N PHE A 73 6.01 19.08 7.36
CA PHE A 73 5.86 20.50 7.03
C PHE A 73 6.51 20.84 5.69
N LEU A 74 7.74 20.40 5.45
CA LEU A 74 8.44 20.70 4.19
C LEU A 74 7.74 20.10 2.98
N ALA A 75 7.21 18.87 3.10
CA ALA A 75 6.41 18.26 2.05
C ALA A 75 5.13 19.06 1.73
N ASN A 76 4.41 19.50 2.75
CA ASN A 76 3.21 20.32 2.59
C ASN A 76 3.52 21.72 2.07
N LEU A 77 4.61 22.35 2.53
CA LEU A 77 5.08 23.63 2.02
C LEU A 77 5.37 23.54 0.52
N SER A 78 6.13 22.52 0.09
CA SER A 78 6.40 22.30 -1.34
C SER A 78 5.14 22.05 -2.16
N TYR A 79 4.13 21.37 -1.59
CA TYR A 79 2.83 21.18 -2.26
C TYR A 79 2.06 22.50 -2.42
N GLN A 80 2.05 23.37 -1.40
CA GLN A 80 1.38 24.67 -1.48
C GLN A 80 2.08 25.64 -2.43
N GLU A 81 3.41 25.69 -2.41
CA GLU A 81 4.21 26.44 -3.38
C GLU A 81 3.92 25.97 -4.82
N ALA A 82 3.79 24.66 -5.03
CA ALA A 82 3.42 24.12 -6.34
C ALA A 82 2.02 24.59 -6.80
N LEU A 83 1.04 24.66 -5.89
CA LEU A 83 -0.31 25.15 -6.20
C LEU A 83 -0.37 26.64 -6.51
N SER A 84 0.58 27.43 -6.03
CA SER A 84 0.70 28.85 -6.39
C SER A 84 1.15 29.02 -7.85
N ASP A 85 2.04 28.15 -8.32
CA ASP A 85 2.67 28.25 -9.64
C ASP A 85 1.98 27.40 -10.72
N THR A 86 1.22 26.37 -10.35
CA THR A 86 0.61 25.41 -11.29
C THR A 86 -0.82 25.01 -10.93
N PRO A 87 -1.67 24.66 -11.93
CA PRO A 87 -3.03 24.15 -11.69
C PRO A 87 -3.08 22.90 -10.81
N VAL A 88 -4.17 22.77 -10.06
CA VAL A 88 -4.40 21.69 -9.09
C VAL A 88 -4.29 20.31 -9.75
N ALA A 89 -4.83 20.14 -10.95
CA ALA A 89 -4.75 18.88 -11.69
C ALA A 89 -3.30 18.43 -11.97
N ILE A 90 -2.42 19.35 -12.36
CA ILE A 90 -1.00 19.04 -12.64
C ILE A 90 -0.29 18.66 -11.35
N VAL A 91 -0.47 19.45 -10.30
CA VAL A 91 0.13 19.19 -8.98
C VAL A 91 -0.33 17.85 -8.42
N ASN A 92 -1.62 17.48 -8.58
CA ASN A 92 -2.12 16.20 -8.10
C ASN A 92 -1.56 15.01 -8.88
N VAL A 93 -1.42 15.14 -10.21
CA VAL A 93 -0.78 14.10 -11.03
C VAL A 93 0.68 13.91 -10.59
N LEU A 94 1.44 14.99 -10.43
CA LEU A 94 2.83 14.94 -9.99
C LEU A 94 2.97 14.46 -8.54
N SER A 95 2.07 14.83 -7.64
CA SER A 95 2.10 14.42 -6.23
C SER A 95 1.76 12.94 -6.03
N SER A 96 0.96 12.36 -6.93
CA SER A 96 0.65 10.92 -6.92
C SER A 96 1.89 10.02 -7.12
N THR A 97 2.99 10.59 -7.62
CA THR A 97 4.29 9.90 -7.78
C THR A 97 4.95 9.54 -6.45
N SER A 98 4.50 10.14 -5.34
CA SER A 98 4.96 9.82 -3.98
C SER A 98 4.83 8.33 -3.66
N GLY A 99 3.81 7.64 -4.18
CA GLY A 99 3.66 6.18 -4.04
C GLY A 99 4.83 5.41 -4.68
N LEU A 100 5.39 5.90 -5.78
CA LEU A 100 6.52 5.26 -6.47
C LEU A 100 7.84 5.54 -5.77
N PHE A 101 8.05 6.79 -5.34
CA PHE A 101 9.21 7.09 -4.50
C PHE A 101 9.16 6.26 -3.22
N THR A 102 7.97 6.03 -2.66
CA THR A 102 7.79 5.14 -1.50
C THR A 102 8.20 3.71 -1.84
N LEU A 103 7.83 3.18 -3.01
CA LEU A 103 8.25 1.85 -3.46
C LEU A 103 9.75 1.73 -3.68
N ILE A 104 10.37 2.73 -4.33
CA ILE A 104 11.81 2.77 -4.56
C ILE A 104 12.56 2.82 -3.24
N LEU A 105 12.17 3.74 -2.34
CA LEU A 105 12.81 3.89 -1.02
C LEU A 105 12.58 2.67 -0.12
N ALA A 106 11.39 2.05 -0.17
CA ALA A 106 11.13 0.81 0.56
C ALA A 106 11.94 -0.37 0.02
N ALA A 107 12.26 -0.40 -1.29
CA ALA A 107 13.14 -1.39 -1.88
C ALA A 107 14.62 -1.16 -1.51
N VAL A 108 15.07 0.10 -1.41
CA VAL A 108 16.44 0.45 -0.98
C VAL A 108 16.64 0.21 0.52
N PHE A 109 15.62 0.50 1.33
CA PHE A 109 15.63 0.31 2.78
C PHE A 109 14.57 -0.71 3.21
N PRO A 110 14.78 -2.02 2.92
CA PRO A 110 13.79 -3.05 3.20
C PRO A 110 13.50 -3.11 4.70
N SER A 111 12.24 -2.88 5.04
CA SER A 111 11.75 -2.89 6.43
C SER A 111 11.12 -4.24 6.76
N ASN A 112 10.40 -4.82 5.80
CA ASN A 112 9.71 -6.09 5.92
C ASN A 112 10.01 -7.02 4.73
N SER A 113 9.90 -8.35 4.95
CA SER A 113 10.04 -9.37 3.89
C SER A 113 9.00 -9.22 2.76
N SER A 114 7.94 -8.44 2.99
CA SER A 114 6.94 -8.08 1.98
C SER A 114 7.43 -7.08 0.93
N ASP A 115 8.53 -6.37 1.18
CA ASP A 115 9.01 -5.27 0.32
C ASP A 115 9.80 -5.74 -0.90
N ARG A 116 9.67 -7.02 -1.30
CA ARG A 116 10.38 -7.56 -2.46
C ARG A 116 10.01 -6.78 -3.73
N PHE A 117 11.05 -6.32 -4.42
CA PHE A 117 10.91 -5.62 -5.68
C PHE A 117 10.68 -6.63 -6.80
N THR A 118 9.48 -6.64 -7.38
CA THR A 118 9.09 -7.52 -8.48
C THR A 118 9.25 -6.82 -9.82
N LEU A 119 9.39 -7.57 -10.92
CA LEU A 119 9.51 -6.98 -12.25
C LEU A 119 8.26 -6.19 -12.64
N SER A 120 7.10 -6.66 -12.20
CA SER A 120 5.84 -5.92 -12.39
C SER A 120 5.85 -4.54 -11.70
N LYS A 121 6.44 -4.43 -10.49
CA LYS A 121 6.59 -3.13 -9.79
C LYS A 121 7.55 -2.20 -10.54
N LEU A 122 8.63 -2.73 -11.12
CA LEU A 122 9.56 -1.96 -11.95
C LEU A 122 8.88 -1.36 -13.19
N LEU A 123 8.08 -2.16 -13.90
CA LEU A 123 7.35 -1.66 -15.08
C LEU A 123 6.32 -0.60 -14.71
N ALA A 124 5.62 -0.74 -13.57
CA ALA A 124 4.74 0.30 -13.07
C ALA A 124 5.52 1.62 -12.81
N VAL A 125 6.67 1.54 -12.14
CA VAL A 125 7.54 2.71 -11.91
C VAL A 125 7.97 3.35 -13.23
N ALA A 126 8.43 2.57 -14.21
CA ALA A 126 8.85 3.07 -15.51
C ALA A 126 7.71 3.76 -16.27
N LEU A 127 6.51 3.17 -16.27
CA LEU A 127 5.33 3.73 -16.91
C LEU A 127 4.96 5.09 -16.31
N CYS A 128 4.99 5.22 -14.99
CA CYS A 128 4.68 6.49 -14.35
C CYS A 128 5.78 7.52 -14.54
N MET A 129 7.07 7.16 -14.43
CA MET A 129 8.16 8.10 -14.74
C MET A 129 8.03 8.69 -16.15
N GLY A 130 7.63 7.87 -17.13
CA GLY A 130 7.31 8.35 -18.47
C GLY A 130 6.14 9.34 -18.48
N GLY A 131 5.05 9.02 -17.78
CA GLY A 131 3.90 9.91 -17.67
C GLY A 131 4.21 11.24 -16.95
N VAL A 132 5.02 11.19 -15.90
CA VAL A 132 5.49 12.37 -15.14
C VAL A 132 6.35 13.27 -16.00
N ALA A 133 7.26 12.70 -16.79
CA ALA A 133 8.07 13.46 -17.72
C ALA A 133 7.19 14.19 -18.75
N LEU A 134 6.19 13.51 -19.32
CA LEU A 134 5.24 14.13 -20.26
C LEU A 134 4.41 15.25 -19.62
N VAL A 135 3.91 15.04 -18.39
CA VAL A 135 3.16 16.08 -17.65
C VAL A 135 4.07 17.27 -17.32
N SER A 136 5.32 17.02 -16.93
CA SER A 136 6.30 18.08 -16.66
C SER A 136 6.61 18.88 -17.93
N PHE A 137 6.78 18.23 -19.07
CA PHE A 137 6.95 18.92 -20.36
C PHE A 137 5.70 19.73 -20.73
N SER A 138 4.50 19.20 -20.52
CA SER A 138 3.26 19.97 -20.77
C SER A 138 3.13 21.21 -19.88
N SER A 139 3.77 21.20 -18.71
CA SER A 139 3.78 22.32 -17.77
C SER A 139 4.79 23.39 -18.16
N MET A 140 5.85 23.03 -18.90
CA MET A 140 6.87 23.96 -19.40
C MET A 140 6.36 24.85 -20.53
N ASP A 141 5.34 24.42 -21.27
CA ASP A 141 4.71 25.20 -22.35
C ASP A 141 3.81 26.34 -21.82
N SER A 142 3.73 26.52 -20.50
CA SER A 142 2.99 27.63 -19.91
C SER A 142 3.70 28.98 -20.17
N PRO A 143 2.96 30.02 -20.62
CA PRO A 143 3.54 31.29 -21.10
C PRO A 143 4.30 32.07 -20.01
N ASP A 144 4.04 31.78 -18.73
CA ASP A 144 4.64 32.48 -17.60
C ASP A 144 5.98 31.86 -17.14
N GLY A 145 6.40 30.71 -17.69
CA GLY A 145 7.64 30.00 -17.32
C GLY A 145 7.67 29.44 -15.88
N LYS A 146 6.70 29.82 -15.03
CA LYS A 146 6.52 29.35 -13.65
C LYS A 146 5.98 27.92 -13.55
N GLY A 147 5.44 27.36 -14.63
CA GLY A 147 4.96 25.97 -14.61
C GLY A 147 6.07 24.95 -14.34
N ALA A 148 7.32 25.26 -14.71
CA ALA A 148 8.47 24.41 -14.43
C ALA A 148 8.85 24.43 -12.94
N THR A 149 8.79 25.59 -12.28
CA THR A 149 9.08 25.71 -10.84
C THR A 149 8.03 25.02 -10.01
N GLY A 150 6.74 25.20 -10.33
CA GLY A 150 5.65 24.48 -9.67
C GLY A 150 5.74 22.97 -9.84
N SER A 151 6.12 22.49 -11.03
CA SER A 151 6.35 21.06 -11.27
C SER A 151 7.49 20.50 -10.42
N LEU A 152 8.60 21.24 -10.30
CA LEU A 152 9.74 20.85 -9.47
C LEU A 152 9.38 20.81 -7.98
N TRP A 153 8.65 21.82 -7.50
CA TRP A 153 8.12 21.85 -6.13
C TRP A 153 7.18 20.68 -5.85
N SER A 154 6.31 20.34 -6.80
CA SER A 154 5.39 19.20 -6.64
C SER A 154 6.15 17.86 -6.56
N VAL A 155 7.15 17.64 -7.42
CA VAL A 155 7.97 16.42 -7.37
C VAL A 155 8.82 16.37 -6.10
N ALA A 156 9.36 17.51 -5.65
CA ALA A 156 10.10 17.61 -4.39
C ALA A 156 9.20 17.29 -3.19
N GLY A 157 7.98 17.85 -3.16
CA GLY A 157 6.97 17.55 -2.15
C GLY A 157 6.59 16.06 -2.14
N ALA A 158 6.40 15.47 -3.32
CA ALA A 158 6.12 14.04 -3.47
C ALA A 158 7.26 13.15 -2.93
N ALA A 159 8.52 13.53 -3.20
CA ALA A 159 9.69 12.81 -2.69
C ALA A 159 9.84 12.94 -1.16
N LEU A 160 9.63 14.14 -0.61
CA LEU A 160 9.64 14.37 0.84
C LEU A 160 8.51 13.61 1.54
N TYR A 161 7.32 13.59 0.93
CA TYR A 161 6.20 12.82 1.44
C TYR A 161 6.49 11.32 1.42
N ALA A 162 7.13 10.81 0.36
CA ALA A 162 7.56 9.41 0.31
C ALA A 162 8.60 9.06 1.39
N VAL A 163 9.58 9.95 1.62
CA VAL A 163 10.53 9.82 2.73
C VAL A 163 9.79 9.76 4.07
N TYR A 164 8.82 10.65 4.28
CA TYR A 164 7.95 10.65 5.46
C TYR A 164 7.25 9.29 5.65
N ILE A 165 6.58 8.76 4.63
CA ILE A 165 5.89 7.47 4.70
C ILE A 165 6.85 6.31 5.01
N VAL A 166 7.99 6.24 4.31
CA VAL A 166 8.96 5.15 4.52
C VAL A 166 9.60 5.22 5.90
N MET A 167 9.91 6.42 6.40
CA MET A 167 10.45 6.56 7.74
C MET A 167 9.42 6.16 8.82
N ILE A 168 8.13 6.48 8.64
CA ILE A 168 7.06 6.00 9.53
C ILE A 168 7.03 4.47 9.51
N LYS A 169 6.97 3.87 8.31
CA LYS A 169 6.93 2.42 8.14
C LYS A 169 8.15 1.72 8.77
N ARG A 170 9.32 2.36 8.76
CA ARG A 170 10.54 1.85 9.41
C ARG A 170 10.55 1.97 10.93
N LYS A 171 9.96 3.04 11.48
CA LYS A 171 9.88 3.22 12.94
C LYS A 171 8.71 2.48 13.57
N VAL A 172 7.67 2.19 12.79
CA VAL A 172 6.40 1.63 13.25
C VAL A 172 6.10 0.38 12.43
N ASP A 173 6.56 -0.78 12.91
CA ASP A 173 6.43 -2.05 12.18
C ASP A 173 4.97 -2.49 11.98
N ARG A 174 4.09 -2.08 12.90
CA ARG A 174 2.65 -2.39 12.90
C ARG A 174 1.87 -1.12 13.19
N GLU A 175 0.96 -0.77 12.30
CA GLU A 175 0.04 0.37 12.45
C GLU A 175 -0.71 0.32 13.79
N ASP A 176 -1.08 -0.87 14.27
CA ASP A 176 -1.76 -1.08 15.55
C ASP A 176 -0.98 -0.61 16.79
N LYS A 177 0.35 -0.48 16.69
CA LYS A 177 1.19 -0.02 17.81
C LYS A 177 1.12 1.49 17.98
N LEU A 178 0.80 2.23 16.93
CA LEU A 178 0.80 3.70 16.93
C LEU A 178 -0.64 4.21 16.97
N ASP A 179 -0.95 5.02 17.97
CA ASP A 179 -2.23 5.71 18.04
C ASP A 179 -2.22 6.88 17.04
N ILE A 180 -2.82 6.67 15.86
CA ILE A 180 -2.77 7.58 14.71
C ILE A 180 -3.31 8.99 15.06
N PRO A 181 -4.48 9.15 15.69
CA PRO A 181 -4.96 10.46 16.16
C PRO A 181 -3.97 11.18 17.06
N MET A 182 -3.40 10.48 18.04
CA MET A 182 -2.43 11.05 18.97
C MET A 182 -1.12 11.45 18.28
N PHE A 183 -0.66 10.63 17.34
CA PHE A 183 0.51 10.92 16.53
C PHE A 183 0.36 12.22 15.72
N PHE A 184 -0.74 12.36 14.97
CA PHE A 184 -1.03 13.57 14.20
C PHE A 184 -1.31 14.78 15.11
N GLY A 185 -1.91 14.56 16.29
CA GLY A 185 -2.07 15.60 17.31
C GLY A 185 -0.74 16.19 17.77
N PHE A 186 0.26 15.34 18.05
CA PHE A 186 1.62 15.81 18.38
C PHE A 186 2.33 16.47 17.20
N VAL A 187 2.17 15.95 15.97
CA VAL A 187 2.74 16.59 14.77
C VAL A 187 2.17 18.01 14.63
N GLY A 188 0.86 18.18 14.76
CA GLY A 188 0.21 19.49 14.74
C GLY A 188 0.68 20.41 15.87
N LEU A 189 0.82 19.89 17.09
CA LEU A 189 1.33 20.65 18.24
C LEU A 189 2.76 21.14 18.02
N PHE A 190 3.65 20.28 17.53
CA PHE A 190 5.04 20.67 17.24
C PHE A 190 5.13 21.66 16.09
N ASN A 191 4.30 21.50 15.04
CA ASN A 191 4.22 22.49 13.96
C ASN A 191 3.82 23.87 14.51
N LEU A 192 2.81 23.93 15.38
CA LEU A 192 2.36 25.18 16.00
C LEU A 192 3.45 25.84 16.86
N LEU A 193 4.17 25.05 17.67
CA LEU A 193 5.13 25.56 18.64
C LEU A 193 6.50 25.89 18.04
N LEU A 194 6.96 25.13 17.02
CA LEU A 194 8.33 25.21 16.53
C LEU A 194 8.48 25.99 15.22
N LEU A 195 7.42 26.08 14.41
CA LEU A 195 7.53 26.63 13.04
C LEU A 195 7.09 28.09 12.92
N TRP A 196 6.43 28.65 13.95
CA TRP A 196 6.08 30.08 13.97
C TRP A 196 7.29 31.03 13.83
N PRO A 197 8.52 30.73 14.32
CA PRO A 197 9.68 31.59 14.08
C PRO A 197 10.08 31.61 12.59
N GLY A 198 9.67 30.61 11.80
CA GLY A 198 9.89 30.56 10.36
C GLY A 198 9.33 31.78 9.64
N PHE A 199 8.17 32.29 10.08
CA PHE A 199 7.58 33.53 9.52
C PHE A 199 8.49 34.74 9.72
N LEU A 200 9.14 34.84 10.89
CA LEU A 200 10.08 35.93 11.16
C LEU A 200 11.32 35.79 10.30
N VAL A 201 11.86 34.58 10.16
CA VAL A 201 13.02 34.31 9.30
C VAL A 201 12.72 34.70 7.86
N LEU A 202 11.57 34.28 7.31
CA LEU A 202 11.12 34.61 5.95
C LEU A 202 10.95 36.12 5.73
N HIS A 203 10.44 36.82 6.74
CA HIS A 203 10.29 38.27 6.70
C HIS A 203 11.63 39.01 6.68
N TYR A 204 12.57 38.61 7.55
CA TYR A 204 13.88 39.24 7.61
C TYR A 204 14.78 38.87 6.43
N THR A 205 14.61 37.69 5.82
CA THR A 205 15.30 37.32 4.58
C THR A 205 14.70 37.97 3.34
N GLY A 206 13.54 38.61 3.46
CA GLY A 206 12.85 39.29 2.36
C GLY A 206 12.23 38.35 1.33
N PHE A 207 12.11 37.05 1.64
CA PHE A 207 11.46 36.08 0.78
C PHE A 207 9.94 36.30 0.75
N GLU A 208 9.33 36.60 1.91
CA GLU A 208 7.91 36.91 2.02
C GLU A 208 7.67 38.02 3.04
N ALA A 209 6.85 39.01 2.69
CA ALA A 209 6.46 40.04 3.65
C ALA A 209 5.44 39.46 4.65
N PHE A 210 5.70 39.65 5.95
CA PHE A 210 4.74 39.25 6.97
C PHE A 210 3.59 40.27 7.00
N GLU A 211 2.46 39.90 6.39
CA GLU A 211 1.23 40.66 6.42
C GLU A 211 0.13 39.88 7.13
N LEU A 212 -0.57 40.54 8.06
CA LEU A 212 -1.71 39.91 8.74
C LEU A 212 -2.87 39.75 7.75
N PRO A 213 -3.48 38.56 7.64
CA PRO A 213 -4.54 38.33 6.68
C PRO A 213 -5.78 39.18 6.99
N SER A 214 -6.51 39.59 5.94
CA SER A 214 -7.82 40.21 6.11
C SER A 214 -8.82 39.22 6.73
N LYS A 215 -9.92 39.73 7.30
CA LYS A 215 -10.97 38.89 7.92
C LYS A 215 -11.51 37.80 6.97
N LEU A 216 -11.60 38.11 5.67
CA LEU A 216 -12.05 37.17 4.64
C LEU A 216 -11.01 36.06 4.42
N VAL A 217 -9.74 36.42 4.26
CA VAL A 217 -8.66 35.43 4.07
C VAL A 217 -8.52 34.53 5.30
N TRP A 218 -8.61 35.11 6.50
CA TRP A 218 -8.66 34.34 7.75
C TRP A 218 -9.79 33.31 7.76
N THR A 219 -10.97 33.69 7.27
CA THR A 219 -12.13 32.78 7.19
C THR A 219 -11.86 31.66 6.19
N TYR A 220 -11.28 31.95 5.02
CA TYR A 220 -10.94 30.91 4.04
C TYR A 220 -9.85 29.95 4.55
N ILE A 221 -8.83 30.47 5.23
CA ILE A 221 -7.79 29.64 5.85
C ILE A 221 -8.40 28.73 6.92
N LEU A 222 -9.31 29.26 7.75
CA LEU A 222 -9.99 28.48 8.79
C LEU A 222 -10.86 27.37 8.18
N ILE A 223 -11.64 27.70 7.15
CA ILE A 223 -12.48 26.72 6.45
C ILE A 223 -11.62 25.65 5.78
N ASN A 224 -10.53 26.04 5.10
CA ASN A 224 -9.60 25.10 4.48
C ASN A 224 -8.93 24.20 5.52
N GLY A 225 -8.53 24.74 6.67
CA GLY A 225 -8.00 23.95 7.78
C GLY A 225 -9.03 22.96 8.32
N LEU A 226 -10.22 23.42 8.69
CA LEU A 226 -11.21 22.56 9.34
C LEU A 226 -11.79 21.50 8.38
N ILE A 227 -12.19 21.92 7.18
CA ILE A 227 -12.87 21.06 6.20
C ILE A 227 -11.86 20.36 5.30
N GLY A 228 -10.95 21.11 4.70
CA GLY A 228 -9.99 20.62 3.71
C GLY A 228 -8.92 19.70 4.31
N THR A 229 -8.46 19.97 5.53
CA THR A 229 -7.44 19.14 6.18
C THR A 229 -8.03 18.20 7.23
N VAL A 230 -8.62 18.71 8.32
CA VAL A 230 -9.00 17.87 9.46
C VAL A 230 -10.14 16.92 9.12
N LEU A 231 -11.25 17.44 8.58
CA LEU A 231 -12.41 16.60 8.26
C LEU A 231 -12.10 15.62 7.11
N SER A 232 -11.41 16.09 6.06
CA SER A 232 -11.01 15.25 4.92
C SER A 232 -10.14 14.06 5.35
N GLU A 233 -9.07 14.31 6.10
CA GLU A 233 -8.16 13.26 6.59
C GLU A 233 -8.87 12.31 7.57
N PHE A 234 -9.74 12.85 8.43
CA PHE A 234 -10.54 12.03 9.34
C PHE A 234 -11.48 11.09 8.58
N LEU A 235 -12.22 11.60 7.58
CA LEU A 235 -13.12 10.80 6.75
C LEU A 235 -12.35 9.76 5.92
N TRP A 236 -11.18 10.12 5.41
CA TRP A 236 -10.30 9.19 4.70
C TRP A 236 -9.84 8.06 5.62
N LEU A 237 -9.31 8.39 6.80
CA LEU A 237 -8.86 7.39 7.78
C LEU A 237 -10.02 6.51 8.25
N TRP A 238 -11.19 7.10 8.49
CA TRP A 238 -12.38 6.34 8.88
C TRP A 238 -12.86 5.42 7.76
N GLY A 239 -12.80 5.88 6.51
CA GLY A 239 -13.05 5.05 5.32
C GLY A 239 -12.08 3.88 5.21
N CYS A 240 -10.78 4.12 5.41
CA CYS A 240 -9.75 3.08 5.45
C CYS A 240 -10.03 2.04 6.55
N PHE A 241 -10.46 2.50 7.73
CA PHE A 241 -10.79 1.65 8.87
C PHE A 241 -12.03 0.78 8.64
N LEU A 242 -13.09 1.34 8.03
CA LEU A 242 -14.33 0.63 7.73
C LEU A 242 -14.21 -0.35 6.56
N THR A 243 -13.25 -0.12 5.67
CA THR A 243 -13.07 -0.92 4.45
C THR A 243 -11.73 -1.65 4.47
N SER A 244 -10.72 -1.10 3.81
CA SER A 244 -9.34 -1.54 3.87
C SER A 244 -8.43 -0.40 3.41
N SER A 245 -7.17 -0.43 3.84
CA SER A 245 -6.13 0.49 3.35
C SER A 245 -5.96 0.46 1.82
N LEU A 246 -6.25 -0.69 1.18
CA LEU A 246 -6.27 -0.83 -0.28
C LEU A 246 -7.34 0.07 -0.92
N ILE A 247 -8.57 0.01 -0.41
CA ILE A 247 -9.69 0.81 -0.93
C ILE A 247 -9.42 2.30 -0.72
N GLY A 248 -8.84 2.68 0.42
CA GLY A 248 -8.40 4.06 0.68
C GLY A 248 -7.34 4.54 -0.32
N THR A 249 -6.38 3.69 -0.68
CA THR A 249 -5.37 4.01 -1.69
C THR A 249 -5.98 4.15 -3.09
N LEU A 250 -6.91 3.26 -3.45
CA LEU A 250 -7.64 3.36 -4.71
C LEU A 250 -8.51 4.63 -4.78
N ALA A 251 -9.14 5.04 -3.67
CA ALA A 251 -9.87 6.29 -3.60
C ALA A 251 -8.97 7.51 -3.89
N LEU A 252 -7.74 7.54 -3.35
CA LEU A 252 -6.77 8.60 -3.65
C LEU A 252 -6.36 8.63 -5.13
N SER A 253 -6.36 7.49 -5.82
CA SER A 253 -6.10 7.46 -7.27
C SER A 253 -7.20 8.16 -8.08
N LEU A 254 -8.46 8.08 -7.63
CA LEU A 254 -9.60 8.74 -8.26
C LEU A 254 -9.57 10.27 -8.10
N THR A 255 -8.80 10.80 -7.14
CA THR A 255 -8.58 12.24 -7.01
C THR A 255 -7.98 12.84 -8.28
N ILE A 256 -7.14 12.09 -9.01
CA ILE A 256 -6.53 12.56 -10.26
C ILE A 256 -7.61 12.92 -11.31
N PRO A 257 -8.44 11.98 -11.80
CA PRO A 257 -9.47 12.31 -12.78
C PRO A 257 -10.52 13.28 -12.24
N LEU A 258 -10.88 13.21 -10.96
CA LEU A 258 -11.83 14.15 -10.35
C LEU A 258 -11.27 15.59 -10.35
N SER A 259 -9.99 15.77 -10.04
CA SER A 259 -9.36 17.10 -10.05
C SER A 259 -9.27 17.69 -11.46
N ILE A 260 -9.00 16.86 -12.48
CA ILE A 260 -9.03 17.31 -13.89
C ILE A 260 -10.43 17.79 -14.28
N ILE A 261 -11.48 17.02 -13.93
CA ILE A 261 -12.87 17.40 -14.22
C ILE A 261 -13.23 18.69 -13.47
N ALA A 262 -12.84 18.82 -12.21
CA ALA A 262 -13.08 20.01 -11.40
C ALA A 262 -12.41 21.25 -12.01
N ASP A 263 -11.16 21.16 -12.46
CA ASP A 263 -10.43 22.27 -13.08
C ASP A 263 -11.06 22.69 -14.42
N ILE A 264 -11.52 21.72 -15.23
CA ILE A 264 -12.23 22.00 -16.50
C ILE A 264 -13.57 22.70 -16.23
N CYS A 265 -14.36 22.19 -15.28
CA CYS A 265 -15.70 22.70 -15.01
C CYS A 265 -15.71 24.03 -14.24
N MET A 266 -14.84 24.19 -13.24
CA MET A 266 -14.85 25.34 -12.33
C MET A 266 -13.87 26.44 -12.75
N GLN A 267 -12.64 26.08 -13.13
CA GLN A 267 -11.61 27.04 -13.49
C GLN A 267 -11.51 27.32 -14.99
N LYS A 268 -12.24 26.57 -15.83
CA LYS A 268 -12.24 26.67 -17.31
C LYS A 268 -10.83 26.59 -17.93
N VAL A 269 -9.93 25.86 -17.28
CA VAL A 269 -8.56 25.66 -17.76
C VAL A 269 -8.59 24.65 -18.92
N SER A 270 -7.95 25.01 -20.03
CA SER A 270 -7.77 24.10 -21.16
C SER A 270 -6.42 23.38 -21.04
N PHE A 271 -6.46 22.05 -20.92
CA PHE A 271 -5.26 21.21 -20.90
C PHE A 271 -4.84 20.80 -22.32
N SER A 272 -3.52 20.73 -22.55
CA SER A 272 -2.95 20.22 -23.80
C SER A 272 -3.15 18.70 -23.93
N TRP A 273 -3.19 18.18 -25.16
CA TRP A 273 -3.18 16.74 -25.41
C TRP A 273 -1.97 16.03 -24.78
N LEU A 274 -0.83 16.72 -24.65
CA LEU A 274 0.37 16.20 -24.02
C LEU A 274 0.16 15.91 -22.52
N PHE A 275 -0.62 16.75 -21.83
CA PHE A 275 -0.99 16.52 -20.44
C PHE A 275 -1.78 15.22 -20.28
N PHE A 276 -2.81 15.00 -21.12
CA PHE A 276 -3.60 13.76 -21.08
C PHE A 276 -2.76 12.53 -21.44
N ALA A 277 -1.84 12.66 -22.41
CA ALA A 277 -0.91 11.60 -22.77
C ALA A 277 0.00 11.17 -21.62
N GLY A 278 0.31 12.08 -20.68
CA GLY A 278 1.07 11.77 -19.46
C GLY A 278 0.20 11.35 -18.26
N ALA A 279 -0.94 12.00 -18.04
CA ALA A 279 -1.82 11.75 -16.90
C ALA A 279 -2.43 10.34 -16.91
N VAL A 280 -2.82 9.82 -18.10
CA VAL A 280 -3.41 8.47 -18.22
C VAL A 280 -2.41 7.37 -17.80
N PRO A 281 -1.16 7.34 -18.31
CA PRO A 281 -0.13 6.42 -17.81
C PRO A 281 0.14 6.52 -16.31
N VAL A 282 0.16 7.73 -15.73
CA VAL A 282 0.37 7.92 -14.29
C VAL A 282 -0.77 7.28 -13.50
N PHE A 283 -2.02 7.56 -13.86
CA PHE A 283 -3.19 6.98 -13.22
C PHE A 283 -3.20 5.45 -13.32
N LEU A 284 -2.96 4.89 -14.52
CA LEU A 284 -2.86 3.44 -14.72
C LEU A 284 -1.75 2.82 -13.87
N SER A 285 -0.56 3.45 -13.85
CA SER A 285 0.57 2.95 -13.08
C SER A 285 0.26 2.93 -11.58
N PHE A 286 -0.32 4.00 -11.04
CA PHE A 286 -0.69 4.06 -9.63
C PHE A 286 -1.71 2.96 -9.27
N PHE A 287 -2.71 2.75 -10.12
CA PHE A 287 -3.69 1.68 -9.95
C PHE A 287 -3.04 0.28 -9.98
N ILE A 288 -2.17 0.02 -10.96
CA ILE A 288 -1.41 -1.23 -11.09
C ILE A 288 -0.51 -1.43 -9.87
N ALA A 289 0.29 -0.44 -9.49
CA ALA A 289 1.19 -0.50 -8.34
C ALA A 289 0.44 -0.81 -7.04
N THR A 290 -0.74 -0.21 -6.85
CA THR A 290 -1.62 -0.46 -5.70
C THR A 290 -2.09 -1.92 -5.65
N LEU A 291 -2.54 -2.47 -6.78
CA LEU A 291 -2.93 -3.88 -6.89
C LEU A 291 -1.76 -4.84 -6.66
N LEU A 292 -0.59 -4.53 -7.22
CA LEU A 292 0.62 -5.36 -7.07
C LEU A 292 1.14 -5.39 -5.64
N CYS A 293 1.00 -4.30 -4.89
CA CYS A 293 1.38 -4.27 -3.48
C CYS A 293 0.49 -5.17 -2.63
N HIS A 294 -0.79 -5.28 -2.97
CA HIS A 294 -1.70 -6.21 -2.30
C HIS A 294 -1.39 -7.68 -2.65
N TYR A 295 -1.18 -7.99 -3.92
CA TYR A 295 -0.87 -9.35 -4.38
C TYR A 295 0.64 -9.62 -4.44
N ASN A 296 1.30 -9.61 -3.27
CA ASN A 296 2.76 -9.72 -3.20
C ASN A 296 3.35 -11.02 -3.79
N ASN A 297 2.55 -12.10 -3.89
CA ASN A 297 2.95 -13.38 -4.49
C ASN A 297 2.64 -13.51 -5.99
N TRP A 298 1.98 -12.51 -6.61
CA TRP A 298 1.58 -12.57 -8.00
C TRP A 298 2.41 -11.58 -8.83
N ASP A 299 3.43 -12.09 -9.53
CA ASP A 299 4.22 -11.32 -10.49
C ASP A 299 3.76 -11.67 -11.92
N PRO A 300 2.69 -11.03 -12.43
CA PRO A 300 2.11 -11.37 -13.73
C PRO A 300 3.11 -11.18 -14.87
N VAL A 301 4.01 -10.20 -14.76
CA VAL A 301 5.05 -9.94 -15.76
C VAL A 301 6.11 -11.04 -15.74
N MET A 302 6.57 -11.48 -14.56
CA MET A 302 7.51 -12.60 -14.47
C MET A 302 6.89 -13.93 -14.93
N VAL A 303 5.60 -14.16 -14.65
CA VAL A 303 4.86 -15.31 -15.19
C VAL A 303 4.70 -15.22 -16.71
N GLY A 304 4.42 -14.03 -17.23
CA GLY A 304 4.37 -13.74 -18.67
C GLY A 304 5.71 -13.97 -19.35
N LEU A 305 6.79 -13.41 -18.82
CA LEU A 305 8.16 -13.61 -19.30
C LEU A 305 8.58 -15.08 -19.21
N ARG A 306 8.28 -15.79 -18.12
CA ARG A 306 8.53 -17.24 -18.03
C ARG A 306 7.73 -18.01 -19.07
N ARG A 307 6.48 -17.64 -19.36
CA ARG A 307 5.67 -18.28 -20.41
C ARG A 307 6.22 -18.00 -21.80
N VAL A 308 6.65 -16.76 -22.08
CA VAL A 308 7.28 -16.39 -23.35
C VAL A 308 8.64 -17.08 -23.50
N PHE A 309 9.47 -17.09 -22.46
CA PHE A 309 10.74 -17.81 -22.45
C PHE A 309 10.55 -19.31 -22.55
N ALA A 310 9.56 -19.90 -21.87
CA ALA A 310 9.20 -21.31 -22.01
C ALA A 310 8.63 -21.62 -23.40
N PHE A 311 7.91 -20.70 -24.04
CA PHE A 311 7.44 -20.86 -25.42
C PHE A 311 8.62 -20.82 -26.41
N ILE A 312 9.56 -19.90 -26.22
CA ILE A 312 10.79 -19.78 -27.01
C ILE A 312 11.73 -20.98 -26.77
N CYS A 313 11.87 -21.44 -25.52
CA CYS A 313 12.71 -22.59 -25.15
C CYS A 313 12.04 -23.94 -25.40
N ARG A 314 10.71 -24.05 -25.43
CA ARG A 314 10.01 -25.26 -25.92
C ARG A 314 10.27 -25.51 -27.40
N SER A 315 10.59 -24.47 -28.16
CA SER A 315 11.11 -24.65 -29.52
C SER A 315 12.51 -25.27 -29.56
N LYS A 316 13.26 -25.31 -28.44
CA LYS A 316 14.61 -25.90 -28.34
C LYS A 316 14.73 -27.15 -27.45
N HIS A 317 13.86 -27.38 -26.47
CA HIS A 317 13.96 -28.53 -25.55
C HIS A 317 12.75 -29.47 -25.65
N ARG A 318 12.98 -30.61 -26.32
CA ARG A 318 12.22 -31.85 -26.15
C ARG A 318 12.41 -32.33 -24.70
N ILE A 319 11.30 -32.63 -24.04
CA ILE A 319 11.16 -32.94 -22.61
C ILE A 319 12.04 -34.15 -22.19
N GLN A 320 12.83 -33.99 -21.13
CA GLN A 320 13.37 -35.10 -20.34
C GLN A 320 12.83 -34.93 -18.92
N ARG A 321 11.96 -35.85 -18.47
CA ARG A 321 11.43 -35.87 -17.09
C ARG A 321 12.54 -36.40 -16.16
N LEU A 322 12.83 -35.68 -15.07
CA LEU A 322 13.60 -36.22 -13.95
C LEU A 322 12.71 -37.16 -13.12
N PRO A 323 13.26 -38.26 -12.55
CA PRO A 323 12.49 -39.29 -11.86
C PRO A 323 12.10 -38.98 -10.40
N GLU A 324 12.55 -37.87 -9.82
CA GLU A 324 12.41 -37.57 -8.36
C GLU A 324 11.00 -37.14 -7.91
N ASP A 325 10.09 -36.72 -8.79
CA ASP A 325 8.71 -36.33 -8.40
C ASP A 325 7.80 -37.53 -8.04
N SER A 326 8.32 -38.76 -8.15
CA SER A 326 7.56 -39.99 -7.86
C SER A 326 7.41 -40.23 -6.35
N GLU A 327 8.37 -39.78 -5.54
CA GLU A 327 8.43 -40.11 -4.10
C GLU A 327 7.59 -39.18 -3.21
N GLN A 328 7.14 -38.03 -3.73
CA GLN A 328 6.29 -37.08 -2.96
C GLN A 328 4.79 -37.29 -3.15
N CYS A 329 4.36 -38.26 -3.95
CA CYS A 329 2.95 -38.57 -4.20
C CYS A 329 2.44 -39.84 -3.50
N GLU A 330 3.12 -40.35 -2.46
CA GLU A 330 2.54 -41.41 -1.64
C GLU A 330 1.48 -40.85 -0.68
N SER A 331 0.21 -41.09 -1.00
CA SER A 331 -0.91 -40.77 -0.11
C SER A 331 -0.86 -41.66 1.14
N LEU A 332 -0.85 -41.06 2.34
CA LEU A 332 -0.94 -41.74 3.64
C LEU A 332 -2.31 -42.40 3.93
N ILE A 333 -3.15 -42.56 2.91
CA ILE A 333 -4.41 -43.29 2.99
C ILE A 333 -4.19 -44.61 2.25
N PRO A 334 -4.25 -45.78 2.92
CA PRO A 334 -4.17 -47.04 2.21
C PRO A 334 -5.43 -47.19 1.34
N LEU A 335 -5.28 -46.96 0.04
CA LEU A 335 -6.27 -47.36 -0.94
C LEU A 335 -6.24 -48.88 -0.98
N HIS A 336 -7.30 -49.51 -0.47
CA HIS A 336 -7.49 -50.96 -0.60
C HIS A 336 -7.50 -51.31 -2.09
N THR A 337 -6.46 -51.97 -2.57
CA THR A 337 -6.46 -52.64 -3.87
C THR A 337 -7.52 -53.74 -3.84
N VAL A 338 -8.54 -53.60 -4.68
CA VAL A 338 -9.52 -54.65 -4.97
C VAL A 338 -8.77 -55.78 -5.69
N SER A 339 -8.60 -56.91 -5.03
CA SER A 339 -8.11 -58.14 -5.64
C SER A 339 -9.15 -58.66 -6.63
N HIS A 340 -8.81 -58.66 -7.92
CA HIS A 340 -9.52 -59.45 -8.92
C HIS A 340 -9.05 -60.91 -8.80
N ASP A 341 -9.84 -61.74 -8.13
CA ASP A 341 -9.74 -63.19 -8.25
C ASP A 341 -10.27 -63.58 -9.64
N ASN A 342 -9.37 -64.01 -10.53
CA ASN A 342 -9.71 -64.81 -11.70
C ASN A 342 -9.10 -66.19 -11.50
N GLU A 343 -9.92 -67.13 -11.02
CA GLU A 343 -9.66 -68.56 -11.07
C GLU A 343 -9.60 -69.01 -12.55
N SER A 344 -8.46 -69.55 -12.96
CA SER A 344 -8.38 -70.43 -14.14
C SER A 344 -8.12 -71.86 -13.66
N PHE A 345 -9.15 -72.69 -13.81
CA PHE A 345 -9.15 -74.14 -13.65
C PHE A 345 -8.09 -74.84 -14.53
N CYS A 346 -7.35 -75.77 -13.95
CA CYS A 346 -6.81 -76.95 -14.63
C CYS A 346 -6.97 -78.17 -13.72
N SER A 347 -8.03 -78.96 -13.93
CA SER A 347 -8.10 -80.43 -13.99
C SER A 347 -9.56 -80.87 -14.06
#